data_AF-B0CEX2-F1
#
_entry.id   AF-B0CEX2-F1
#
_cell.length_a   1.000
_cell.length_b   1.000
_cell.length_c   1.000
_cell.angle_alpha   90.00
_cell.angle_beta   90.00
_cell.angle_gamma   90.00
#
_symmetry.space_group_name_H-M   'P 1'
#
loop_
_entity.id
_entity.type
_entity.pdbx_description
1 polymer ?
#
loop_
_entity_poly.entity_id
_entity_poly.type
_entity_poly.pdbx_seq_one_letter_code
_entity_poly.pdbx_strand_id
1 'polypeptide(L)'
;MAKKTIRATLLKLVAGLAVITVLTTIVMGPSLTVQGVPIGIIFKFLQDGQAREAYFSDDKQGLHTRLQELDVEEEIKAFYRPQIPDEVKLDQHIHQIFYDTAGYVGKAYQVNAQGTLVLIDRQFEQWYPLAYQAGVVVDSVYKDDIHYVVGPDGITAPYKQVAQLFPIPTLKELIKLKSKQSLSWGEIPS
;
A
#
# COMPACT_ATOMS: atom_id res chain seq x y z
N MET A 1 -73.85 24.98 8.16
CA MET A 1 -72.80 25.09 9.21
C MET A 1 -72.10 23.74 9.33
N ALA A 2 -70.87 23.61 8.84
CA ALA A 2 -70.08 22.39 8.96
C ALA A 2 -68.58 22.72 8.93
N LYS A 3 -67.88 22.49 10.05
CA LYS A 3 -66.41 22.41 10.11
C LYS A 3 -66.06 21.31 11.12
N LYS A 4 -66.00 20.06 10.65
CA LYS A 4 -64.78 19.33 10.24
C LYS A 4 -63.80 19.07 11.41
N THR A 5 -64.12 17.99 12.10
CA THR A 5 -63.25 17.06 12.82
C THR A 5 -62.15 16.53 11.90
N ILE A 6 -61.00 17.22 11.81
CA ILE A 6 -59.80 16.74 11.09
C ILE A 6 -58.54 17.14 11.86
N ARG A 7 -58.40 16.73 13.12
CA ARG A 7 -57.15 16.93 13.87
C ARG A 7 -56.60 15.69 14.57
N ALA A 8 -57.32 14.56 14.54
CA ALA A 8 -56.91 13.36 15.29
C ALA A 8 -56.16 12.29 14.47
N THR A 9 -56.00 12.48 13.15
CA THR A 9 -55.45 11.44 12.26
C THR A 9 -54.08 11.76 11.65
N LEU A 10 -53.36 12.76 12.17
CA LEU A 10 -51.99 13.06 11.71
C LEU A 10 -50.92 12.64 12.73
N LEU A 11 -51.29 12.42 14.00
CA LEU A 11 -50.34 12.18 15.08
C LEU A 11 -49.89 10.70 15.20
N LYS A 12 -50.57 9.77 14.53
CA LYS A 12 -50.22 8.33 14.55
C LYS A 12 -49.28 7.89 13.43
N LEU A 13 -48.97 8.76 12.47
CA LEU A 13 -48.11 8.43 11.32
C LEU A 13 -46.64 8.83 11.55
N VAL A 14 -46.39 9.79 12.43
CA VAL A 14 -45.01 10.24 12.75
C VAL A 14 -44.33 9.30 13.77
N ALA A 15 -45.09 8.64 14.63
CA ALA A 15 -44.54 7.66 15.58
C ALA A 15 -44.16 6.31 14.93
N GLY A 16 -44.67 6.01 13.72
CA GLY A 16 -44.34 4.80 12.98
C GLY A 16 -43.12 4.93 12.05
N LEU A 17 -42.76 6.16 11.64
CA LEU A 17 -41.64 6.38 10.71
C LEU A 17 -40.30 6.66 11.40
N ALA A 18 -40.31 7.02 12.69
CA ALA A 18 -39.10 7.25 13.47
C ALA A 18 -38.46 5.95 14.00
N VAL A 19 -39.21 4.84 14.04
CA VAL A 19 -38.67 3.55 14.52
C VAL A 19 -37.91 2.79 13.41
N ILE A 20 -38.21 3.05 12.13
CA ILE A 20 -37.57 2.33 11.02
C ILE A 20 -36.25 2.99 10.58
N THR A 21 -36.08 4.30 10.78
CA THR A 21 -34.80 4.98 10.43
C THR A 21 -33.72 4.83 11.50
N VAL A 22 -34.08 4.51 12.75
CA VAL A 22 -33.10 4.25 13.81
C VAL A 22 -32.69 2.76 13.85
N LEU A 23 -33.48 1.85 13.24
CA LEU A 23 -33.11 0.44 13.15
C LEU A 23 -32.12 0.12 12.01
N THR A 24 -31.92 1.00 11.03
CA THR A 24 -30.91 0.80 9.98
C THR A 24 -29.52 1.34 10.34
N THR A 25 -29.39 2.15 11.41
CA THR A 25 -28.08 2.57 11.92
C THR A 25 -27.46 1.55 12.88
N ILE A 26 -28.17 0.47 13.22
CA ILE A 26 -27.68 -0.64 14.06
C ILE A 26 -27.52 -1.90 13.18
N VAL A 27 -26.87 -1.74 12.02
CA VAL A 27 -26.05 -2.80 11.43
C VAL A 27 -24.58 -2.46 11.70
N MET A 28 -24.29 -2.08 12.95
CA MET A 28 -22.96 -1.83 13.50
C MET A 28 -22.71 -2.86 14.60
N GLY A 29 -22.48 -4.11 14.21
CA GLY A 29 -21.81 -5.11 15.06
C GLY A 29 -20.30 -4.88 15.02
N PRO A 30 -19.55 -5.35 16.03
CA PRO A 30 -18.53 -4.58 16.73
C PRO A 30 -17.41 -4.10 15.81
N SER A 31 -17.47 -2.82 15.42
CA SER A 31 -16.43 -2.09 14.67
C SER A 31 -15.20 -1.78 15.55
N LEU A 32 -14.88 -2.67 16.49
CA LEU A 32 -13.76 -2.48 17.38
C LEU A 32 -12.52 -3.08 16.73
N THR A 33 -11.57 -2.21 16.47
CA THR A 33 -10.22 -2.58 16.05
C THR A 33 -9.26 -2.24 17.19
N VAL A 34 -8.19 -3.02 17.32
CA VAL A 34 -7.04 -2.67 18.13
C VAL A 34 -5.88 -2.53 17.16
N GLN A 35 -5.29 -1.33 17.10
CA GLN A 35 -4.23 -1.01 16.12
C GLN A 35 -4.62 -1.33 14.66
N GLY A 36 -5.90 -1.11 14.32
CA GLY A 36 -6.40 -1.39 12.97
C GLY A 36 -6.74 -2.86 12.69
N VAL A 37 -6.45 -3.80 13.59
CA VAL A 37 -6.87 -5.20 13.44
C VAL A 37 -8.24 -5.42 14.10
N PRO A 38 -9.24 -5.96 13.39
CA PRO A 38 -10.54 -6.33 13.99
C PRO A 38 -10.38 -7.29 15.18
N ILE A 39 -11.10 -7.03 16.28
CA ILE A 39 -10.98 -7.83 17.52
C ILE A 39 -11.22 -9.33 17.29
N GLY A 40 -12.17 -9.70 16.42
CA GLY A 40 -12.43 -11.11 16.09
C GLY A 40 -11.19 -11.83 15.54
N ILE A 41 -10.39 -11.14 14.74
CA ILE A 41 -9.16 -11.65 14.14
C ILE A 41 -8.05 -11.78 15.18
N ILE A 42 -7.97 -10.83 16.12
CA ILE A 42 -7.03 -10.92 17.25
C ILE A 42 -7.35 -12.16 18.10
N PHE A 43 -8.62 -12.40 18.42
CA PHE A 43 -9.01 -13.60 19.17
C PHE A 43 -8.68 -14.89 18.40
N LYS A 44 -8.95 -14.93 17.09
CA LYS A 44 -8.60 -16.05 16.22
C LYS A 44 -7.10 -16.34 16.26
N PHE A 45 -6.27 -15.30 16.12
CA PHE A 45 -4.82 -15.39 16.24
C PHE A 45 -4.38 -15.90 17.62
N LEU A 46 -4.95 -15.37 18.70
CA LEU A 46 -4.61 -15.77 20.07
C LEU A 46 -5.03 -17.20 20.43
N GLN A 47 -6.02 -17.76 19.73
CA GLN A 47 -6.43 -19.15 19.89
C GLN A 47 -5.51 -20.12 19.13
N ASP A 48 -4.74 -19.63 18.16
CA ASP A 48 -3.81 -20.44 17.39
C ASP A 48 -2.46 -20.58 18.11
N GLY A 49 -2.08 -21.82 18.44
CA GLY A 49 -0.81 -22.10 19.11
C GLY A 49 0.40 -21.74 18.26
N GLN A 50 0.37 -22.11 16.97
CA GLN A 50 1.48 -21.95 16.04
C GLN A 50 1.70 -20.47 15.69
N ALA A 51 0.62 -19.71 15.47
CA ALA A 51 0.71 -18.29 15.14
C ALA A 51 1.30 -17.48 16.30
N ARG A 52 0.88 -17.79 17.54
CA ARG A 52 1.46 -17.17 18.75
C ARG A 52 2.92 -17.53 18.92
N GLU A 53 3.28 -18.81 18.80
CA GLU A 53 4.66 -19.25 18.93
C GLU A 53 5.57 -18.57 17.90
N ALA A 54 5.14 -18.51 16.64
CA ALA A 54 5.88 -17.83 15.58
C ALA A 54 6.04 -16.32 15.87
N TYR A 55 4.99 -15.65 16.36
CA TYR A 55 5.04 -14.24 16.74
C TYR A 55 6.01 -13.97 17.89
N PHE A 56 5.92 -14.74 18.99
CA PHE A 56 6.78 -14.55 20.16
C PHE A 56 8.23 -15.02 19.96
N SER A 57 8.49 -15.84 18.93
CA SER A 57 9.83 -16.31 18.58
C SER A 57 10.51 -15.47 17.49
N ASP A 58 9.89 -14.37 17.04
CA ASP A 58 10.34 -13.56 15.89
C ASP A 58 10.52 -14.38 14.58
N ASP A 59 9.80 -15.49 14.45
CA ASP A 59 9.76 -16.29 13.21
C ASP A 59 8.78 -15.67 12.23
N LYS A 60 9.26 -14.64 11.52
CA LYS A 60 8.46 -13.89 10.54
C LYS A 60 7.93 -14.76 9.41
N GLN A 61 8.68 -15.80 9.01
CA GLN A 61 8.27 -16.69 7.94
C GLN A 61 7.16 -17.63 8.41
N GLY A 62 7.34 -18.27 9.57
CA GLY A 62 6.31 -19.10 10.19
C GLY A 62 5.04 -18.32 10.48
N LEU A 63 5.18 -17.08 10.97
CA LEU A 63 4.06 -16.18 11.23
C LEU A 63 3.31 -15.86 9.92
N HIS A 64 4.02 -15.52 8.85
CA HIS A 64 3.41 -15.24 7.55
C HIS A 64 2.62 -16.44 7.02
N THR A 65 3.24 -17.63 7.00
CA THR A 65 2.58 -18.86 6.55
C THR A 65 1.33 -19.13 7.37
N ARG A 66 1.41 -18.98 8.70
CA ARG A 66 0.27 -19.27 9.57
C ARG A 66 -0.87 -18.26 9.45
N LEU A 67 -0.56 -16.97 9.32
CA LEU A 67 -1.58 -15.93 9.06
C LEU A 67 -2.29 -16.14 7.72
N GLN A 68 -1.56 -16.60 6.70
CA GLN A 68 -2.11 -16.97 5.40
C GLN A 68 -3.03 -18.20 5.51
N GLU A 69 -2.61 -19.25 6.21
CA GLU A 69 -3.43 -20.45 6.46
C GLU A 69 -4.71 -20.14 7.25
N LEU A 70 -4.64 -19.15 8.15
CA LEU A 70 -5.78 -18.66 8.91
C LEU A 70 -6.65 -17.67 8.14
N ASP A 71 -6.34 -17.36 6.88
CA ASP A 71 -7.09 -16.41 6.04
C ASP A 71 -7.28 -15.02 6.69
N VAL A 72 -6.32 -14.62 7.54
CA VAL A 72 -6.40 -13.38 8.32
C VAL A 72 -6.45 -12.17 7.41
N GLU A 73 -5.64 -12.18 6.34
CA GLU A 73 -5.57 -11.06 5.40
C GLU A 73 -6.91 -10.84 4.69
N GLU A 74 -7.56 -11.89 4.19
CA GLU A 74 -8.86 -11.77 3.52
C GLU A 74 -9.99 -11.38 4.48
N GLU A 75 -9.95 -11.84 5.73
CA GLU A 75 -10.91 -11.40 6.75
C GLU A 75 -10.75 -9.91 7.08
N ILE A 76 -9.50 -9.41 7.17
CA ILE A 76 -9.24 -7.97 7.33
C ILE A 76 -9.70 -7.21 6.07
N LYS A 77 -9.42 -7.74 4.86
CA LYS A 77 -9.91 -7.16 3.59
C LYS A 77 -11.42 -7.05 3.61
N ALA A 78 -12.13 -8.11 3.98
CA ALA A 78 -13.58 -8.12 4.05
C ALA A 78 -14.12 -7.05 5.02
N PHE A 79 -13.44 -6.82 6.15
CA PHE A 79 -13.80 -5.77 7.11
C PHE A 79 -13.64 -4.35 6.53
N TYR A 80 -12.53 -4.09 5.81
CA TYR A 80 -12.20 -2.75 5.31
C TYR A 80 -12.72 -2.43 3.90
N ARG A 81 -13.05 -3.45 3.09
CA ARG A 81 -13.53 -3.29 1.70
C ARG A 81 -14.73 -2.33 1.57
N PRO A 82 -15.70 -2.25 2.51
CA PRO A 82 -16.74 -1.23 2.45
C PRO A 82 -16.25 0.21 2.62
N GLN A 83 -15.10 0.42 3.27
CA GLN A 83 -14.51 1.75 3.51
C GLN A 83 -13.42 2.11 2.51
N ILE A 84 -12.72 1.11 1.96
CA ILE A 84 -11.63 1.27 0.99
C ILE A 84 -11.97 0.46 -0.27
N PRO A 85 -12.68 1.06 -1.25
CA PRO A 85 -13.12 0.33 -2.44
C PRO A 85 -12.02 0.02 -3.46
N ASP A 86 -10.92 0.77 -3.41
CA ASP A 86 -9.75 0.56 -4.26
C ASP A 86 -8.93 -0.59 -3.69
N GLU A 87 -8.92 -1.75 -4.36
CA GLU A 87 -8.27 -2.98 -3.89
C GLU A 87 -6.75 -2.79 -3.71
N VAL A 88 -6.09 -1.93 -4.49
CA VAL A 88 -4.64 -1.68 -4.31
C VAL A 88 -4.40 -0.90 -3.02
N LYS A 89 -5.24 0.11 -2.75
CA LYS A 89 -5.16 0.88 -1.50
C LYS A 89 -5.57 0.04 -0.29
N LEU A 90 -6.54 -0.85 -0.45
CA LEU A 90 -6.95 -1.80 0.58
C LEU A 90 -5.81 -2.74 0.94
N ASP A 91 -5.17 -3.34 -0.07
CA ASP A 91 -4.01 -4.23 0.12
C ASP A 91 -2.87 -3.50 0.85
N GLN A 92 -2.51 -2.29 0.38
CA GLN A 92 -1.49 -1.47 1.02
C GLN A 92 -1.84 -1.10 2.46
N HIS A 93 -3.11 -0.74 2.73
CA HIS A 93 -3.57 -0.42 4.08
C HIS A 93 -3.40 -1.60 5.04
N ILE A 94 -3.71 -2.81 4.60
CA ILE A 94 -3.63 -4.02 5.42
C ILE A 94 -2.18 -4.40 5.66
N HIS A 95 -1.33 -4.31 4.64
CA HIS A 95 0.10 -4.50 4.81
C HIS A 95 0.70 -3.48 5.78
N GLN A 96 0.24 -2.23 5.76
CA GLN A 96 0.64 -1.23 6.74
C GLN A 96 0.22 -1.63 8.16
N ILE A 97 -1.00 -2.11 8.38
CA ILE A 97 -1.46 -2.61 9.68
C ILE A 97 -0.54 -3.75 10.18
N PHE A 98 -0.19 -4.71 9.31
CA PHE A 98 0.70 -5.80 9.68
C PHE A 98 2.11 -5.33 10.02
N TYR A 99 2.61 -4.33 9.29
CA TYR A 99 3.90 -3.70 9.59
C TYR A 99 3.87 -2.97 10.93
N ASP A 100 2.86 -2.14 11.18
CA ASP A 100 2.75 -1.35 12.41
C ASP A 100 2.57 -2.25 13.65
N THR A 101 1.91 -3.40 13.50
CA THR A 101 1.58 -4.29 14.62
C THR A 101 2.66 -5.36 14.89
N ALA A 102 3.31 -5.86 13.84
CA ALA A 102 4.21 -7.02 13.93
C ALA A 102 5.58 -6.81 13.25
N GLY A 103 5.84 -5.65 12.65
CA GLY A 103 7.04 -5.41 11.85
C GLY A 103 7.11 -6.27 10.58
N TYR A 104 5.99 -6.86 10.16
CA TYR A 104 5.91 -7.70 8.97
C TYR A 104 5.89 -6.84 7.70
N VAL A 105 6.72 -7.18 6.71
CA VAL A 105 6.79 -6.52 5.41
C VAL A 105 6.50 -7.55 4.33
N GLY A 106 5.45 -7.32 3.54
CA GLY A 106 5.11 -8.18 2.41
C GLY A 106 6.14 -8.09 1.28
N LYS A 107 6.34 -9.17 0.50
CA LYS A 107 7.32 -9.23 -0.60
C LYS A 107 7.11 -8.22 -1.73
N ALA A 108 5.93 -7.62 -1.81
CA ALA A 108 5.59 -6.60 -2.79
C ALA A 108 5.84 -5.17 -2.28
N TYR A 109 6.25 -5.00 -1.02
CA TYR A 109 6.35 -3.72 -0.35
C TYR A 109 7.75 -3.48 0.21
N GLN A 110 8.10 -2.20 0.31
CA GLN A 110 9.29 -1.73 1.02
C GLN A 110 8.91 -0.56 1.94
N VAL A 111 9.68 -0.37 3.00
CA VAL A 111 9.48 0.75 3.93
C VAL A 111 10.24 1.95 3.41
N ASN A 112 9.55 3.06 3.16
CA ASN A 112 10.19 4.32 2.79
C ASN A 112 10.85 5.02 4.00
N ALA A 113 11.55 6.12 3.77
CA ALA A 113 12.25 6.86 4.83
C ALA A 113 11.31 7.43 5.93
N GLN A 114 10.01 7.50 5.67
CA GLN A 114 8.99 7.96 6.61
C GLN A 114 8.35 6.82 7.41
N GLY A 115 8.77 5.57 7.19
CA GLY A 115 8.22 4.40 7.88
C GLY A 115 6.91 3.87 7.26
N THR A 116 6.54 4.31 6.05
CA THR A 116 5.34 3.86 5.34
C THR A 116 5.70 2.79 4.32
N LEU A 117 4.87 1.75 4.21
CA LEU A 117 4.97 0.75 3.16
C LEU A 117 4.53 1.32 1.82
N VAL A 118 5.40 1.19 0.84
CA VAL A 118 5.15 1.55 -0.56
C VAL A 118 5.41 0.34 -1.44
N LEU A 119 4.63 0.19 -2.51
CA LEU A 119 4.81 -0.87 -3.49
C LEU A 119 6.20 -0.79 -4.11
N ILE A 120 6.88 -1.94 -4.21
CA ILE A 120 8.18 -2.05 -4.87
C ILE A 120 7.97 -1.87 -6.37
N ASP A 121 8.55 -0.81 -6.91
CA ASP A 121 8.66 -0.64 -8.35
C ASP A 121 9.89 -1.40 -8.88
N ARG A 122 9.69 -2.70 -9.15
CA ARG A 122 10.75 -3.58 -9.67
C ARG A 122 11.35 -3.10 -10.99
N GLN A 123 10.58 -2.38 -11.80
CA GLN A 123 11.10 -1.83 -13.05
C GLN A 123 12.08 -0.70 -12.75
N PHE A 124 11.71 0.20 -11.84
CA PHE A 124 12.61 1.24 -11.36
C PHE A 124 13.89 0.67 -10.74
N GLU A 125 13.80 -0.34 -9.86
CA GLU A 125 14.96 -0.96 -9.22
C GLU A 125 15.98 -1.54 -10.21
N GLN A 126 15.49 -2.13 -11.31
CA GLN A 126 16.35 -2.69 -12.36
C GLN A 126 16.91 -1.60 -13.29
N TRP A 127 16.10 -0.57 -13.56
CA TRP A 127 16.42 0.47 -14.53
C TRP A 127 17.35 1.54 -13.97
N TYR A 128 17.11 2.01 -12.73
CA TYR A 128 17.79 3.15 -12.14
C TYR A 128 19.33 2.99 -12.04
N PRO A 129 19.88 1.85 -11.57
CA PRO A 129 21.33 1.67 -11.50
C PRO A 129 22.00 1.79 -12.87
N LEU A 130 21.34 1.29 -13.92
CA LEU A 130 21.84 1.39 -15.29
C LEU A 130 21.76 2.82 -15.81
N ALA A 131 20.68 3.53 -15.52
CA ALA A 131 20.51 4.93 -15.92
C ALA A 131 21.56 5.82 -15.25
N TYR A 132 21.83 5.58 -13.96
CA TYR A 132 22.86 6.28 -13.20
C TYR A 132 24.25 6.01 -13.79
N GLN A 133 24.60 4.75 -14.03
CA GLN A 133 25.89 4.37 -14.62
C GLN A 133 26.08 4.94 -16.04
N ALA A 134 25.02 4.94 -16.84
CA ALA A 134 25.00 5.55 -18.17
C ALA A 134 25.17 7.08 -18.13
N GLY A 135 24.92 7.72 -16.98
CA GLY A 135 24.91 9.17 -16.82
C GLY A 135 23.64 9.84 -17.36
N VAL A 136 22.55 9.08 -17.50
CA VAL A 136 21.22 9.59 -17.90
C VAL A 136 20.54 10.27 -16.72
N VAL A 137 20.83 9.83 -15.50
CA VAL A 137 20.30 10.41 -14.26
C VAL A 137 21.43 10.56 -13.24
N VAL A 138 21.27 11.49 -12.31
CA VAL A 138 22.22 11.77 -11.22
C VAL A 138 21.62 11.59 -9.83
N ASP A 139 20.29 11.58 -9.72
CA ASP A 139 19.58 11.36 -8.45
C ASP A 139 18.16 10.83 -8.71
N SER A 140 17.46 10.43 -7.65
CA SER A 140 16.03 10.10 -7.68
C SER A 140 15.32 10.56 -6.41
N VAL A 141 14.04 10.88 -6.55
CA VAL A 141 13.17 11.24 -5.42
C VAL A 141 11.84 10.51 -5.56
N TYR A 142 11.35 9.94 -4.47
CA TYR A 142 10.02 9.35 -4.41
C TYR A 142 9.05 10.35 -3.79
N LYS A 143 8.02 10.75 -4.53
CA LYS A 143 7.01 11.72 -4.08
C LYS A 143 5.65 11.39 -4.68
N ASP A 144 4.60 11.52 -3.89
CA ASP A 144 3.21 11.32 -4.33
C ASP A 144 3.01 9.96 -5.04
N ASP A 145 3.60 8.91 -4.45
CA ASP A 145 3.63 7.53 -4.98
C ASP A 145 4.30 7.34 -6.36
N ILE A 146 5.11 8.31 -6.79
CA ILE A 146 5.80 8.30 -8.08
C ILE A 146 7.32 8.44 -7.86
N HIS A 147 8.10 7.55 -8.50
CA HIS A 147 9.54 7.75 -8.63
C HIS A 147 9.82 8.82 -9.68
N TYR A 148 10.47 9.90 -9.26
CA TYR A 148 11.07 10.90 -10.12
C TYR A 148 12.58 10.68 -10.20
N VAL A 149 13.16 11.08 -11.32
CA VAL A 149 14.60 11.05 -11.55
C VAL A 149 15.08 12.43 -11.93
N VAL A 150 16.32 12.74 -11.52
CA VAL A 150 16.97 14.02 -11.79
C VAL A 150 18.01 13.80 -12.89
N GLY A 151 17.88 14.52 -14.00
CA GLY A 151 18.85 14.53 -15.09
C GLY A 151 20.12 15.30 -14.74
N PRO A 152 21.22 15.14 -15.50
CA PRO A 152 22.46 15.89 -15.29
C PRO A 152 22.31 17.40 -15.44
N ASP A 153 21.27 17.85 -16.14
CA ASP A 153 20.86 19.25 -16.30
C ASP A 153 20.04 19.78 -15.12
N GLY A 154 19.77 18.95 -14.12
CA GLY A 154 18.94 19.27 -12.95
C GLY A 154 17.44 19.17 -13.21
N ILE A 155 16.99 18.73 -14.39
CA ILE A 155 15.57 18.57 -14.69
C ILE A 155 15.03 17.31 -13.98
N THR A 156 13.94 17.49 -13.25
CA THR A 156 13.23 16.39 -12.58
C THR A 156 12.06 15.92 -13.43
N ALA A 157 11.98 14.63 -13.72
CA ALA A 157 10.91 14.03 -14.50
C ALA A 157 10.44 12.68 -13.91
N PRO A 158 9.19 12.27 -14.12
CA PRO A 158 8.72 10.94 -13.72
C PRO A 158 9.55 9.85 -14.41
N TYR A 159 10.03 8.85 -13.65
CA TYR A 159 10.96 7.85 -14.19
C TYR A 159 10.37 7.12 -15.39
N LYS A 160 9.05 6.84 -15.40
CA LYS A 160 8.39 6.12 -16.51
C LYS A 160 8.54 6.83 -17.84
N GLN A 161 8.56 8.16 -17.85
CA GLN A 161 8.77 8.94 -19.08
C GLN A 161 10.22 8.82 -19.55
N VAL A 162 11.18 8.93 -18.62
CA VAL A 162 12.61 8.80 -18.94
C VAL A 162 12.95 7.37 -19.37
N ALA A 163 12.38 6.36 -18.74
CA ALA A 163 12.58 4.95 -19.06
C ALA A 163 12.04 4.56 -20.44
N GLN A 164 11.03 5.26 -20.95
CA GLN A 164 10.56 5.09 -22.34
C GLN A 164 11.58 5.60 -23.36
N LEU A 165 12.25 6.71 -23.04
CA LEU A 165 13.29 7.29 -23.90
C LEU A 165 14.61 6.50 -23.81
N PHE A 166 14.91 5.96 -22.64
CA PHE A 166 16.13 5.23 -22.36
C PHE A 166 15.82 3.83 -21.81
N PRO A 167 15.31 2.90 -22.63
CA PRO A 167 15.04 1.54 -22.17
C PRO A 167 16.34 0.82 -21.79
N ILE A 168 16.22 -0.26 -21.00
CA ILE A 168 17.38 -1.03 -20.48
C ILE A 168 18.42 -1.39 -21.56
N PRO A 169 18.04 -1.86 -22.77
CA PRO A 169 19.02 -2.15 -23.82
C PRO A 169 19.86 -0.93 -24.21
N THR A 170 19.21 0.22 -24.40
CA THR A 170 19.87 1.49 -24.73
C THR A 170 20.85 1.91 -23.63
N LEU A 171 20.45 1.80 -22.36
CA LEU A 171 21.33 2.13 -21.23
C LEU A 171 22.59 1.26 -21.21
N LYS A 172 22.45 -0.04 -21.47
CA LYS A 172 23.59 -0.96 -21.54
C LYS A 172 24.56 -0.59 -22.67
N GLU A 173 24.04 -0.16 -23.82
CA GLU A 173 24.87 0.31 -24.94
C GLU A 173 25.62 1.60 -24.59
N LEU A 174 24.92 2.58 -23.98
CA LEU A 174 25.54 3.83 -23.53
C LEU A 174 26.68 3.60 -22.53
N ILE A 175 26.48 2.71 -21.55
CA ILE A 175 27.53 2.31 -20.60
C ILE A 175 28.74 1.74 -21.35
N LYS A 176 28.51 0.88 -22.34
CA LYS A 176 29.56 0.26 -23.16
C LYS A 176 30.34 1.28 -23.99
N LEU A 177 29.67 2.30 -24.53
CA LEU A 177 30.32 3.37 -25.29
C LEU A 177 31.16 4.27 -24.38
N LYS A 178 30.62 4.62 -23.21
CA LYS A 178 31.32 5.42 -22.20
C LYS A 178 32.58 4.75 -21.69
N SER A 179 32.54 3.44 -21.44
CA SER A 179 33.73 2.68 -21.02
C SER A 179 34.80 2.66 -22.11
N LYS A 180 34.43 2.48 -23.39
CA LYS A 180 35.37 2.54 -24.53
C LYS A 180 36.02 3.92 -24.67
N GLN A 181 35.26 5.00 -24.52
CA GLN A 181 35.82 6.35 -24.58
C GLN A 181 36.77 6.64 -23.41
N SER A 182 36.44 6.19 -22.20
CA SER A 182 37.35 6.37 -21.04
C SER A 182 38.69 5.66 -21.22
N LEU A 183 38.71 4.54 -21.97
CA LEU A 183 39.92 3.81 -22.32
C LEU A 183 40.74 4.52 -23.40
N SER A 184 40.11 5.16 -24.40
CA SER A 184 40.83 5.83 -25.49
C SER A 184 41.54 7.13 -25.06
N TRP A 185 41.10 7.78 -23.98
CA TRP A 185 41.72 9.01 -23.46
C TRP A 185 42.77 8.75 -22.36
N GLY A 186 42.89 7.51 -21.87
CA GLY A 186 43.90 7.11 -20.87
C GLY A 186 45.29 6.81 -21.44
N GLU A 187 45.45 6.82 -22.77
CA GLU A 187 46.71 6.53 -23.48
C GLU A 187 47.29 7.77 -24.16
N ILE A 188 47.44 8.89 -23.43
CA ILE A 188 48.37 9.94 -23.87
C ILE A 188 49.69 9.70 -23.12
N PRO A 189 50.68 9.01 -23.72
CA PRO A 189 52.01 8.94 -23.13
C PRO A 189 52.60 10.36 -23.11
N SER A 190 53.00 10.78 -21.93
CA SER A 190 53.82 11.97 -21.67
C SER A 190 55.17 11.89 -22.36
#